data_AF-A0A060HN72-F1
#
_entry.id   AF-A0A060HN72-F1
#
_cell.length_a   1.000
_cell.length_b   1.000
_cell.length_c   1.000
_cell.angle_alpha   90.00
_cell.angle_beta   90.00
_cell.angle_gamma   90.00
#
_symmetry.space_group_name_H-M   'P 1'
#
loop_
_entity.id
_entity.type
_entity.pdbx_description
1 polymer ?
#
loop_
_entity_poly.entity_id
_entity_poly.type
_entity_poly.pdbx_seq_one_letter_code
_entity_poly.pdbx_strand_id
1 'polypeptide(L)' 'MTFALSRYFANAFRARPEKRPPKYKWSCYMCQLAFDDLQDREEHVRTVHYGEVE' A
#
# COMPACT_ATOMS: atom_id res chain seq x y z
N MET A 1 53.07 15.69 1.78
CA MET A 1 51.86 16.41 2.26
C MET A 1 50.68 15.47 2.14
N THR A 2 50.20 14.92 3.24
CA THR A 2 49.12 13.92 3.26
C THR A 2 47.82 14.57 3.74
N PHE A 3 46.88 14.83 2.83
CA PHE A 3 45.54 15.27 3.24
C PHE A 3 44.46 14.56 2.42
N ALA A 4 43.92 13.53 3.07
CA ALA A 4 42.54 13.03 3.08
C ALA A 4 41.76 13.02 1.76
N LEU A 5 41.53 11.80 1.26
CA LEU A 5 40.44 11.48 0.34
C LEU A 5 39.11 11.88 0.98
N SER A 6 38.46 12.87 0.37
CA SER A 6 37.18 13.44 0.77
C SER A 6 36.10 12.35 0.85
N ARG A 7 35.65 12.05 2.07
CA ARG A 7 34.59 11.07 2.40
C ARG A 7 33.17 11.54 2.00
N TYR A 8 33.07 12.48 1.07
CA TYR A 8 31.84 13.25 0.81
C TYR A 8 30.82 12.60 -0.14
N PHE A 9 31.00 11.33 -0.53
CA PHE A 9 30.10 10.66 -1.50
C PHE A 9 29.50 9.33 -1.02
N ALA A 10 29.29 9.14 0.28
CA ALA A 10 28.65 7.93 0.77
C ALA A 10 27.51 8.26 1.72
N ASN A 11 26.31 8.56 1.19
CA ASN A 11 25.03 8.35 1.88
C ASN A 11 23.78 8.50 0.98
N ALA A 12 23.81 7.94 -0.23
CA ALA A 12 22.64 7.91 -1.13
C ALA A 12 21.71 6.68 -0.94
N PHE A 13 21.92 5.84 0.09
CA PHE A 13 21.29 4.51 0.17
C PHE A 13 20.24 4.32 1.28
N ARG A 14 19.67 5.40 1.83
CA ARG A 14 18.58 5.29 2.82
C ARG A 14 17.33 6.06 2.44
N ALA A 15 17.02 6.19 1.15
CA ALA A 15 15.65 6.44 0.74
C ALA A 15 14.84 5.16 1.05
N ARG A 16 14.29 5.07 2.28
CA ARG A 16 13.20 4.12 2.53
C ARG A 16 12.12 4.47 1.51
N PRO A 17 11.59 3.51 0.73
CA PRO A 17 10.45 3.80 -0.11
C PRO A 17 9.37 4.37 0.80
N GLU A 18 8.94 5.59 0.49
CA GLU A 18 7.78 6.22 1.09
C GLU A 18 6.64 5.21 0.89
N LYS A 19 6.29 4.46 1.94
CA LYS A 19 5.12 3.59 1.92
C LYS A 19 3.94 4.56 1.85
N ARG A 20 3.54 4.92 0.63
CA ARG A 20 2.30 5.68 0.41
C ARG A 20 1.24 4.92 1.21
N PRO A 21 0.58 5.57 2.18
CA PRO A 21 -0.44 4.89 2.96
C PRO A 21 -1.43 4.30 1.98
N PRO A 22 -1.91 3.06 2.19
CA PRO A 22 -2.86 2.44 1.30
C PRO A 22 -4.06 3.40 1.19
N LYS A 23 -4.26 3.93 -0.03
CA LYS A 23 -5.31 4.91 -0.32
C LYS A 23 -6.70 4.37 0.01
N TYR A 24 -6.83 3.04 -0.07
CA TYR A 24 -8.04 2.28 0.17
C TYR A 24 -7.91 1.57 1.52
N LYS A 25 -8.77 1.94 2.48
CA LYS A 25 -8.82 1.31 3.79
C LYS A 25 -9.55 -0.04 3.76
N TRP A 26 -10.42 -0.24 2.79
CA TRP A 26 -11.38 -1.33 2.77
C TRP A 26 -11.06 -2.28 1.62
N SER A 27 -10.28 -3.33 1.89
CA SER A 27 -10.02 -4.40 0.92
C SER A 27 -10.92 -5.60 1.18
N CYS A 28 -11.38 -6.23 0.09
CA CYS A 28 -12.05 -7.52 0.16
C CYS A 28 -11.05 -8.59 0.63
N TYR A 29 -11.42 -9.35 1.65
CA TYR A 29 -10.57 -10.39 2.21
C TYR A 29 -10.52 -11.67 1.36
N MET A 30 -11.43 -11.81 0.39
CA MET A 30 -11.48 -12.96 -0.52
C MET A 30 -10.74 -12.71 -1.83
N CYS A 31 -10.93 -11.55 -2.47
CA CYS A 31 -10.34 -11.25 -3.78
C CYS A 31 -9.33 -10.08 -3.77
N GLN A 32 -9.08 -9.46 -2.61
CA GLN A 32 -8.14 -8.34 -2.43
C GLN A 32 -8.48 -7.07 -3.24
N LEU A 33 -9.68 -6.99 -3.83
CA LEU A 33 -10.16 -5.75 -4.46
C LEU A 33 -10.29 -4.65 -3.41
N ALA A 34 -9.88 -3.44 -3.75
CA ALA A 34 -9.85 -2.31 -2.84
C ALA A 34 -11.00 -1.35 -3.14
N PHE A 35 -11.66 -0.88 -2.08
CA PHE A 35 -12.81 0.00 -2.13
C PHE A 35 -12.52 1.30 -1.37
N ASP A 36 -13.19 2.37 -1.79
CA ASP A 36 -13.12 3.67 -1.14
C ASP A 36 -13.97 3.69 0.15
N ASP A 37 -15.09 2.94 0.17
CA ASP A 37 -16.01 2.82 1.31
C ASP A 37 -16.08 1.37 1.85
N LEU A 38 -16.46 1.23 3.12
CA LEU A 38 -16.76 -0.05 3.74
C LEU A 38 -18.05 -0.64 3.16
N GLN A 39 -19.06 0.18 2.89
CA GLN A 39 -20.36 -0.26 2.36
C GLN A 39 -20.18 -0.93 0.99
N ASP A 40 -19.40 -0.34 0.09
CA ASP A 40 -19.09 -0.94 -1.21
C ASP A 40 -18.36 -2.28 -1.07
N ARG A 41 -17.44 -2.38 -0.10
CA ARG A 41 -16.73 -3.63 0.20
C ARG A 41 -17.67 -4.71 0.74
N GLU A 42 -18.60 -4.35 1.62
CA GLU A 42 -19.61 -5.29 2.15
C GLU A 42 -20.61 -5.72 1.08
N GLU A 43 -21.09 -4.79 0.25
CA GLU A 43 -21.97 -5.10 -0.89
C GLU A 43 -21.26 -6.02 -1.90
N HIS A 44 -20.01 -5.71 -2.24
CA HIS A 44 -19.19 -6.58 -3.07
C HIS A 44 -19.07 -7.99 -2.50
N VAL A 45 -18.76 -8.11 -1.20
CA VAL A 45 -18.65 -9.42 -0.55
C VAL A 45 -19.98 -10.16 -0.61
N ARG A 46 -21.09 -9.49 -0.28
CA ARG A 46 -22.44 -10.07 -0.28
C ARG A 46 -22.87 -10.54 -1.68
N THR A 47 -22.65 -9.73 -2.71
CA THR A 47 -23.13 -10.01 -4.07
C THR A 47 -22.20 -10.93 -4.87
N VAL A 48 -20.88 -10.74 -4.77
CA VAL A 48 -19.89 -11.47 -5.57
C VAL A 48 -19.47 -12.77 -4.91
N HIS A 49 -19.41 -12.82 -3.58
CA HIS A 49 -18.90 -13.99 -2.85
C HIS A 49 -20.00 -14.81 -2.17
N TYR A 50 -21.02 -14.16 -1.59
CA TYR A 50 -22.14 -14.85 -0.96
C TYR A 50 -23.32 -15.08 -1.91
N GLY A 51 -23.42 -14.33 -3.01
CA GLY A 51 -24.50 -14.48 -3.99
C GLY A 51 -25.88 -14.15 -3.43
N GLU A 52 -25.96 -13.37 -2.34
CA GLU A 52 -27.23 -12.92 -1.78
C GLU A 52 -27.79 -11.79 -2.65
N VAL A 53 -28.52 -12.19 -3.68
CA VAL A 53 -29.45 -11.34 -4.42
C VAL A 53 -30.74 -11.36 -3.60
N GLU A 54 -31.10 -10.22 -3.00
CA GLU A 54 -32.48 -10.04 -2.51
C GLU A 54 -33.49 -10.18 -3.65
#